data_AF-A0A1D7QWK9-F1
#
_entry.id   AF-A0A1D7QWK9-F1
#
_cell.length_a   1.000
_cell.length_b   1.000
_cell.length_c   1.000
_cell.angle_alpha   90.00
_cell.angle_beta   90.00
_cell.angle_gamma   90.00
#
_symmetry.space_group_name_H-M   'P 1'
#
loop_
_entity.id
_entity.type
_entity.pdbx_description
1 polymer ?
#
loop_
_entity_poly.entity_id
_entity_poly.type
_entity_poly.pdbx_seq_one_letter_code
_entity_poly.pdbx_strand_id
1 'polypeptide(L)'
;MESENRIIETIIIQSGRFTPAENWHQKYFLRQASRSWNELVDYFGDEAALLRSTIAAKLNALVKGYLTKAEVIHMIKEDDLFSSEREELLALVTRLKW
;
A
#
# COMPACT_ATOMS: atom_id res chain seq x y z
N MET A 1 11.33 24.17 18.97
CA MET A 1 11.31 22.71 18.93
C MET A 1 12.65 22.27 19.49
N GLU A 2 12.70 21.97 20.79
CA GLU A 2 13.93 21.53 21.45
C GLU A 2 14.34 20.19 20.85
N SER A 3 15.51 20.12 20.23
CA SER A 3 16.11 18.84 19.92
C SER A 3 16.56 18.22 21.23
N GLU A 4 15.82 17.24 21.73
CA GLU A 4 16.30 16.42 22.84
C GLU A 4 17.66 15.82 22.44
N ASN A 5 18.69 16.04 23.26
CA ASN A 5 20.06 15.55 23.03
C ASN A 5 20.14 14.03 23.30
N ARG A 6 19.37 13.25 22.53
CA ARG A 6 19.31 11.79 22.61
C ARG A 6 20.29 11.19 21.61
N ILE A 7 21.00 10.14 22.04
CA ILE A 7 21.84 9.35 21.15
C ILE A 7 20.92 8.59 20.18
N ILE A 8 21.19 8.71 18.88
CA ILE A 8 20.49 7.95 17.84
C ILE A 8 21.27 6.67 17.55
N GLU A 9 20.62 5.53 17.73
CA GLU A 9 21.24 4.20 17.60
C GLU A 9 21.07 3.58 16.19
N THR A 10 20.45 4.31 15.25
CA THR A 10 20.25 3.84 13.87
C THR A 10 21.60 3.56 13.20
N ILE A 11 21.83 2.31 12.84
CA ILE A 11 23.05 1.87 12.18
C ILE A 11 22.95 2.12 10.67
N ILE A 12 23.93 2.81 10.11
CA ILE A 12 24.07 3.02 8.66
C ILE A 12 25.16 2.09 8.14
N ILE A 13 24.79 1.08 7.37
CA ILE A 13 25.72 0.10 6.77
C ILE A 13 25.44 -0.07 5.27
N GLN A 14 26.40 -0.64 4.55
CA GLN A 14 26.19 -1.05 3.16
C GLN A 14 25.13 -2.15 3.09
N SER A 15 24.21 -2.02 2.13
CA SER A 15 23.17 -3.04 1.90
C SER A 15 23.80 -4.38 1.51
N GLY A 16 23.38 -5.45 2.19
CA GLY A 16 23.76 -6.83 1.90
C GLY A 16 22.67 -7.59 1.17
N ARG A 17 22.65 -8.92 1.33
CA ARG A 17 21.55 -9.75 0.84
C ARG A 17 20.27 -9.43 1.61
N PHE A 18 19.20 -9.10 0.89
CA PHE A 18 17.86 -8.95 1.46
C PHE A 18 17.04 -10.22 1.14
N THR A 19 16.54 -10.88 2.18
CA THR A 19 15.63 -12.03 2.04
C THR A 19 14.20 -11.53 2.22
N PRO A 20 13.31 -11.69 1.21
CA PRO A 20 11.92 -11.31 1.36
C PRO A 20 11.26 -12.07 2.52
N ALA A 21 10.51 -11.36 3.34
CA ALA A 21 9.63 -11.98 4.33
C ALA A 21 8.49 -12.73 3.64
N GLU A 22 7.90 -13.70 4.34
CA GLU A 22 6.78 -14.50 3.86
C GLU A 22 5.58 -13.64 3.45
N ASN A 23 4.77 -14.18 2.53
CA ASN A 23 3.65 -13.43 1.94
C ASN A 23 2.68 -12.85 2.97
N TRP A 24 2.42 -13.56 4.06
CA TRP A 24 1.48 -13.12 5.10
C TRP A 24 1.93 -11.84 5.84
N HIS A 25 3.22 -11.51 5.80
CA HIS A 25 3.75 -10.23 6.30
C HIS A 25 3.51 -9.07 5.32
N GLN A 26 3.35 -9.37 4.03
CA GLN A 26 3.25 -8.35 2.99
C GLN A 26 1.85 -7.73 2.98
N LYS A 27 1.80 -6.40 3.05
CA LYS A 27 0.53 -5.62 3.09
C LYS A 27 -0.42 -6.13 4.18
N TYR A 28 0.14 -6.39 5.36
CA TYR A 28 -0.52 -7.05 6.48
C TYR A 28 -1.90 -6.48 6.85
N PHE A 29 -2.07 -5.15 6.83
CA PHE A 29 -3.35 -4.54 7.16
C PHE A 29 -4.38 -4.75 6.04
N LEU A 30 -3.96 -4.60 4.79
CA LEU A 30 -4.83 -4.82 3.64
C LEU A 30 -5.37 -6.26 3.59
N ARG A 31 -4.54 -7.25 3.94
CA ARG A 31 -4.95 -8.66 4.02
C ARG A 31 -6.07 -8.92 5.02
N GLN A 32 -6.12 -8.16 6.11
CA GLN A 32 -7.14 -8.34 7.14
C GLN A 32 -8.52 -7.86 6.69
N ALA A 33 -8.58 -6.95 5.71
CA ALA A 33 -9.81 -6.55 5.05
C ALA A 33 -10.25 -7.61 4.02
N SER A 34 -10.57 -8.82 4.51
CA SER A 34 -10.71 -10.06 3.71
C SER A 34 -11.58 -9.94 2.47
N ARG A 35 -12.72 -9.23 2.56
CA ARG A 35 -13.58 -8.96 1.41
C ARG A 35 -12.85 -8.16 0.33
N SER A 36 -12.30 -7.01 0.71
CA SER A 36 -11.59 -6.13 -0.22
C SER A 36 -10.31 -6.76 -0.74
N TRP A 37 -9.62 -7.55 0.09
CA TRP A 37 -8.46 -8.34 -0.32
C TRP A 37 -8.79 -9.28 -1.47
N ASN A 38 -9.86 -10.07 -1.36
CA ASN A 38 -10.24 -11.01 -2.41
C ASN A 38 -10.65 -10.28 -3.70
N GLU A 39 -11.45 -9.22 -3.59
CA GLU A 39 -11.83 -8.39 -4.75
C GLU A 39 -10.61 -7.77 -5.46
N LEU A 40 -9.56 -7.44 -4.71
CA LEU A 40 -8.30 -6.94 -5.24
C LEU A 40 -7.48 -8.05 -5.90
N VAL A 41 -7.37 -9.23 -5.27
CA VAL A 41 -6.66 -10.37 -5.88
C VAL A 41 -7.30 -10.76 -7.21
N ASP A 42 -8.63 -10.80 -7.27
CA ASP A 42 -9.36 -11.09 -8.51
C ASP A 42 -9.09 -10.04 -9.60
N TYR A 43 -9.09 -8.75 -9.23
CA TYR A 43 -8.80 -7.65 -10.16
C TYR A 43 -7.37 -7.74 -10.73
N PHE A 44 -6.38 -8.04 -9.88
CA PHE A 44 -4.97 -8.15 -10.30
C PHE A 44 -4.62 -9.53 -10.91
N GLY A 45 -5.56 -10.47 -10.95
CA GLY A 45 -5.39 -11.83 -11.47
C GLY A 45 -4.66 -12.78 -10.52
N ASP A 46 -3.70 -12.28 -9.74
CA ASP A 46 -3.06 -13.03 -8.67
C ASP A 46 -2.56 -12.15 -7.52
N GLU A 47 -2.28 -12.80 -6.39
CA GLU A 47 -1.78 -12.15 -5.18
C GLU A 47 -0.41 -11.48 -5.38
N ALA A 48 0.46 -12.06 -6.19
CA ALA A 48 1.80 -11.54 -6.39
C ALA A 48 1.78 -10.22 -7.19
N ALA A 49 0.90 -10.12 -8.18
CA ALA A 49 0.61 -8.90 -8.94
C ALA A 49 0.05 -7.80 -8.01
N LEU A 50 -0.93 -8.14 -7.17
CA LEU A 50 -1.45 -7.22 -6.16
C LEU A 50 -0.34 -6.70 -5.24
N LEU A 51 0.47 -7.58 -4.66
CA LEU A 51 1.50 -7.21 -3.68
C LEU A 51 2.59 -6.29 -4.25
N ARG A 52 2.91 -6.43 -5.54
CA ARG A 52 3.88 -5.61 -6.26
C ARG A 52 3.32 -4.26 -6.72
N SER A 53 2.00 -4.08 -6.72
CA SER A 53 1.37 -2.83 -7.17
C SER A 53 1.62 -1.67 -6.20
N THR A 54 1.78 -0.46 -6.76
CA THR A 54 1.86 0.78 -5.99
C THR A 54 0.58 1.04 -5.20
N ILE A 55 -0.58 0.75 -5.81
CA ILE A 55 -1.87 1.00 -5.16
C ILE A 55 -2.06 0.13 -3.92
N ALA A 56 -1.61 -1.14 -3.89
CA ALA A 56 -1.69 -1.98 -2.70
C ALA A 56 -0.94 -1.38 -1.49
N ALA A 57 0.16 -0.66 -1.72
CA ALA A 57 0.85 0.05 -0.63
C ALA A 57 0.00 1.18 -0.06
N LYS A 58 -0.65 1.97 -0.92
CA LYS A 58 -1.56 3.05 -0.52
C LYS A 58 -2.81 2.50 0.20
N LEU A 59 -3.38 1.41 -0.29
CA LEU A 59 -4.53 0.76 0.33
C LEU A 59 -4.19 0.12 1.69
N ASN A 60 -2.99 -0.42 1.86
CA ASN A 60 -2.52 -0.89 3.17
C ASN A 60 -2.41 0.27 4.18
N ALA A 61 -1.95 1.44 3.75
CA ALA A 61 -1.92 2.64 4.58
C ALA A 61 -3.33 3.18 4.88
N LEU A 62 -4.26 3.11 3.92
CA LEU A 62 -5.68 3.44 4.11
C LEU A 62 -6.32 2.57 5.19
N VAL A 63 -6.19 1.25 5.09
CA VAL A 63 -6.76 0.32 6.10
C VAL A 63 -6.16 0.55 7.48
N LYS A 64 -4.88 0.93 7.56
CA LYS A 64 -4.23 1.28 8.83
C LYS A 64 -4.63 2.66 9.38
N GLY A 65 -5.31 3.50 8.60
CA GLY A 65 -5.70 4.86 8.97
C GLY A 65 -4.60 5.91 8.81
N TYR A 66 -3.52 5.60 8.09
CA TYR A 66 -2.48 6.58 7.73
C TYR A 66 -2.83 7.39 6.49
N LEU A 67 -3.85 6.96 5.74
CA LEU A 67 -4.45 7.69 4.64
C LEU A 67 -5.96 7.60 4.75
N THR A 68 -6.64 8.59 4.19
CA THR A 68 -8.08 8.61 3.97
C THR A 68 -8.42 8.13 2.56
N LYS A 69 -9.66 7.66 2.36
CA LYS A 69 -10.15 7.27 1.03
C LYS A 69 -10.09 8.42 0.04
N ALA A 70 -10.35 9.65 0.50
CA ALA A 70 -10.27 10.86 -0.31
C ALA A 70 -8.84 11.14 -0.80
N GLU A 71 -7.83 10.98 0.06
CA GLU A 71 -6.42 11.15 -0.32
C GLU A 71 -5.98 10.08 -1.33
N VAL A 72 -6.41 8.82 -1.15
CA VAL A 72 -6.12 7.76 -2.13
C VAL A 72 -6.76 8.08 -3.49
N ILE A 73 -8.03 8.50 -3.50
CA ILE A 73 -8.72 8.90 -4.73
C ILE A 73 -8.01 10.08 -5.40
N HIS A 74 -7.57 11.08 -4.62
CA HIS A 74 -6.83 12.22 -5.14
C HIS A 74 -5.50 11.79 -5.77
N MET A 75 -4.73 10.91 -5.12
CA MET A 75 -3.50 10.37 -5.70
C MET A 75 -3.74 9.66 -7.04
N ILE A 76 -4.79 8.86 -7.16
CA ILE A 76 -5.11 8.17 -8.43
C ILE A 76 -5.43 9.18 -9.54
N LYS A 77 -6.08 10.29 -9.20
CA LYS A 77 -6.45 11.35 -10.17
C LYS A 77 -5.26 12.17 -10.64
N GLU A 78 -4.39 12.57 -9.71
CA GLU A 78 -3.35 13.55 -10.00
C GLU A 78 -2.00 12.93 -10.38
N ASP A 79 -1.71 11.72 -9.92
CA ASP A 79 -0.40 11.09 -10.16
C ASP A 79 -0.37 10.38 -11.53
N ASP A 80 0.67 10.65 -12.31
CA ASP A 80 0.93 10.03 -13.61
C ASP A 80 1.20 8.53 -13.48
N LEU A 81 1.63 8.07 -12.30
CA LEU A 81 1.83 6.64 -11.98
C LEU A 81 0.59 5.79 -12.22
N PHE A 82 -0.61 6.38 -12.18
CA PHE A 82 -1.87 5.67 -12.37
C PHE A 82 -2.55 5.99 -13.69
N SER A 83 -1.92 6.78 -14.57
CA SER A 83 -2.55 7.30 -15.79
C SER A 83 -3.18 6.23 -16.68
N SER A 84 -2.51 5.08 -16.88
CA SER A 84 -2.99 3.99 -17.72
C SER A 84 -4.19 3.22 -17.14
N GLU A 85 -4.37 3.23 -15.82
CA GLU A 85 -5.36 2.41 -15.10
C GLU A 85 -6.32 3.28 -14.27
N ARG A 86 -6.29 4.61 -14.46
CA ARG A 86 -6.90 5.60 -13.57
C ARG A 86 -8.38 5.34 -13.36
N GLU A 87 -9.12 5.16 -14.44
CA GLU A 87 -10.57 4.98 -14.39
C GLU A 87 -10.96 3.68 -13.67
N GLU A 88 -10.26 2.59 -14.00
CA GLU A 88 -10.50 1.27 -13.41
C GLU A 88 -10.15 1.26 -11.91
N LEU A 89 -9.01 1.83 -11.54
CA LEU A 89 -8.60 1.97 -10.14
C LEU A 89 -9.54 2.89 -9.34
N LEU A 90 -10.03 3.98 -9.93
CA LEU A 90 -11.01 4.84 -9.29
C LEU A 90 -12.32 4.09 -9.05
N ALA A 91 -12.82 3.38 -10.04
CA ALA A 91 -14.04 2.57 -9.90
C ALA A 91 -13.88 1.51 -8.81
N LEU A 92 -12.73 0.81 -8.81
CA LEU A 92 -12.39 -0.21 -7.83
C LEU A 92 -12.31 0.37 -6.41
N VAL A 93 -11.47 1.39 -6.18
CA VAL A 93 -11.28 1.98 -4.84
C VAL A 93 -12.57 2.62 -4.32
N THR A 94 -13.41 3.15 -5.21
CA THR A 94 -14.70 3.74 -4.84
C THR A 94 -15.69 2.68 -4.35
N ARG A 95 -15.75 1.49 -4.97
CA ARG A 95 -16.68 0.42 -4.57
C ARG A 95 -16.22 -0.40 -3.35
N LEU A 96 -14.91 -0.49 -3.11
CA LEU A 96 -14.36 -1.27 -2.01
C LEU A 96 -14.83 -0.75 -0.64
N LYS A 97 -15.04 -1.69 0.29
CA LYS A 97 -15.43 -1.45 1.69
C LYS A 97 -14.25 -1.79 2.60
N TRP A 98 -13.87 -0.83 3.45
CA TRP A 98 -12.67 -0.90 4.29
C TRP A 98 -13.03 -1.29 5.72
#